data_AF-A0A093YLZ3-F1
#
_entry.id   AF-A0A093YLZ3-F1
#
_cell.length_a   1.000
_cell.length_b   1.000
_cell.length_c   1.000
_cell.angle_alpha   90.00
_cell.angle_beta   90.00
_cell.angle_gamma   90.00
#
_symmetry.space_group_name_H-M   'P 1'
#
loop_
_entity.id
_entity.type
_entity.pdbx_description
1 polymer ?
#
loop_
_entity_poly.entity_id
_entity_poly.type
_entity_poly.pdbx_seq_one_letter_code
_entity_poly.pdbx_strand_id
1 'polypeptide(L)'
;MILKFVLPLAFAAGVVGGVAGVDASQLVIQKQPSVQVLPTEAVFPGPWDEYIQAPANKTHIRPKGVKLTEGNVENASAVLDGTRDTKSGLTLGPGGIVIFDFEQNIGGRVCFEVASVVNNTFLALTYSESPTYATVDGDATNNQKPTDLPLYFGLRNGTNCVGNDFIRGGYRFLSIRLPNDPKEDKGFWDTSSRELVADASKRDSDATVSLTELWVNCTAFPSNPNPRAYTGYFSSSSNVLNRVWYAGAYTLQLSTIVPIEGGASIDYNAIVDGNKSPVDSWYSNFTISNGTSVTTDGAKRDRMVWPGDMSIAVPSIAVSTLDMVSVRNALDTLFAHQYGDGSLPYAGPPMGTIHEFSDTYHMHTLLGVYNYVLYSGDLKWLRDHWDRYIVALHVSIAKVDETGLMHVTSSADWLRPGMGGHNVEATAILYDVLKKSIELAQFISDHRAGVERLDCPHAGLFADNIED
;
A
#
# COMPACT_ATOMS: atom_id res chain seq x y z
N MET A 1 -29.21 51.06 48.21
CA MET A 1 -28.29 50.24 49.03
C MET A 1 -27.13 49.75 48.13
N ILE A 2 -26.23 50.65 47.72
CA ILE A 2 -25.02 50.35 46.91
C ILE A 2 -23.93 51.36 47.28
N LEU A 3 -22.80 50.89 47.83
CA LEU A 3 -21.51 51.56 48.04
C LEU A 3 -20.43 50.45 47.97
N LYS A 4 -19.27 50.56 47.29
CA LYS A 4 -18.15 51.53 47.39
C LYS A 4 -17.44 51.51 48.76
N PHE A 5 -16.10 51.51 48.89
CA PHE A 5 -14.98 51.42 47.93
C PHE A 5 -14.17 50.12 48.22
N VAL A 6 -12.83 49.91 48.16
CA VAL A 6 -11.55 50.64 47.86
C VAL A 6 -10.55 49.56 47.27
N LEU A 7 -9.22 49.65 47.10
CA LEU A 7 -8.14 50.58 47.54
C LEU A 7 -7.21 50.99 46.33
N PRO A 8 -5.85 50.84 46.21
CA PRO A 8 -5.10 51.78 45.36
C PRO A 8 -4.09 51.21 44.32
N LEU A 9 -3.55 52.10 43.48
CA LEU A 9 -2.29 51.91 42.74
C LEU A 9 -1.07 52.09 43.66
N ALA A 10 0.02 51.38 43.35
CA ALA A 10 1.38 51.75 43.73
C ALA A 10 2.33 51.45 42.55
N PHE A 11 3.25 52.36 42.24
CA PHE A 11 4.19 52.27 41.12
C PHE A 11 5.61 52.05 41.64
N ALA A 12 6.34 51.09 41.07
CA ALA A 12 7.80 50.95 41.18
C ALA A 12 8.34 50.33 39.88
N ALA A 13 9.50 50.79 39.40
CA ALA A 13 9.96 50.51 38.03
C ALA A 13 10.91 49.31 37.93
N GLY A 14 10.76 48.54 36.85
CA GLY A 14 11.74 47.56 36.35
C GLY A 14 12.04 47.86 34.88
N VAL A 15 13.29 47.67 34.45
CA VAL A 15 13.78 48.13 33.12
C VAL A 15 13.37 47.17 32.00
N VAL A 16 13.16 47.74 30.81
CA VAL A 16 12.83 47.02 29.56
C VAL A 16 13.88 45.96 29.23
N GLY A 17 13.44 44.70 29.16
CA GLY A 17 14.08 43.62 28.40
C GLY A 17 13.11 43.15 27.32
N GLY A 18 13.53 43.16 26.06
CA GLY A 18 12.64 42.87 24.94
C GLY A 18 12.24 41.41 24.85
N VAL A 19 10.98 41.09 25.18
CA VAL A 19 10.35 39.84 24.73
C VAL A 19 9.90 40.09 23.30
N ALA A 20 10.61 39.48 22.34
CA ALA A 20 10.11 39.41 20.97
C ALA A 20 8.84 38.53 20.99
N GLY A 21 7.68 39.13 20.72
CA GLY A 21 6.50 38.36 20.36
C GLY A 21 6.83 37.61 19.08
N VAL A 22 7.03 36.30 19.18
CA VAL A 22 7.26 35.44 18.01
C VAL A 22 5.93 35.34 17.29
N ASP A 23 5.78 36.18 16.26
CA ASP A 23 4.63 36.19 15.37
C ASP A 23 4.58 34.84 14.63
N ALA A 24 3.70 33.94 15.11
CA ALA A 24 3.62 32.57 14.62
C ALA A 24 3.32 32.51 13.11
N SER A 25 2.63 33.52 12.56
CA SER A 25 2.37 33.63 11.12
C SER A 25 3.65 33.69 10.28
N GLN A 26 4.74 34.25 10.82
CA GLN A 26 6.01 34.40 10.08
C GLN A 26 6.91 33.15 10.15
N LEU A 27 6.64 32.20 11.06
CA LEU A 27 7.39 30.93 11.11
C LEU A 27 6.89 29.92 10.06
N VAL A 28 5.64 30.01 9.63
CA VAL A 28 5.04 29.06 8.65
C VAL A 28 5.61 29.26 7.23
N ILE A 29 6.20 30.42 6.92
CA ILE A 29 6.92 30.65 5.65
C ILE A 29 8.41 30.24 5.73
N GLN A 30 8.78 29.37 6.67
CA GLN A 30 9.99 28.57 6.51
C GLN A 30 9.72 27.47 5.48
N LYS A 31 10.47 27.51 4.38
CA LYS A 31 10.46 26.56 3.23
C LYS A 31 9.80 25.22 3.57
N GLN A 32 8.61 24.96 3.03
CA GLN A 32 8.08 23.59 2.96
C GLN A 32 9.18 22.68 2.39
N PRO A 33 9.58 21.60 3.09
CA PRO A 33 10.50 20.63 2.52
C PRO A 33 9.81 20.00 1.29
N SER A 34 10.52 19.89 0.18
CA SER A 34 9.98 19.37 -1.09
C SER A 34 9.69 17.85 -1.09
N VAL A 35 9.72 17.25 0.10
CA VAL A 35 9.41 15.86 0.41
C VAL A 35 8.76 15.88 1.80
N GLN A 36 7.57 15.30 1.91
CA GLN A 36 6.91 15.11 3.20
C GLN A 36 7.71 14.12 4.07
N VAL A 37 7.88 14.43 5.35
CA VAL A 37 8.48 13.51 6.33
C VAL A 37 7.39 13.00 7.26
N LEU A 38 7.14 11.69 7.23
CA LEU A 38 6.19 11.04 8.14
C LEU A 38 6.81 10.87 9.54
N PRO A 39 6.01 10.97 10.62
CA PRO A 39 6.54 11.03 11.98
C PRO A 39 7.07 9.68 12.47
N THR A 40 7.95 9.74 13.48
CA THR A 40 8.48 8.57 14.19
C THR A 40 7.68 8.17 15.43
N GLU A 41 6.80 9.04 15.90
CA GLU A 41 5.90 8.87 17.04
C GLU A 41 4.48 9.29 16.61
N ALA A 42 3.43 8.72 17.19
CA ALA A 42 2.06 9.10 16.84
C ALA A 42 1.82 10.57 17.20
N VAL A 43 1.16 11.33 16.32
CA VAL A 43 0.87 12.77 16.56
C VAL A 43 -0.18 12.93 17.68
N PHE A 44 -1.10 11.95 17.77
CA PHE A 44 -2.13 11.87 18.80
C PHE A 44 -2.08 10.47 19.45
N PRO A 45 -1.13 10.22 20.36
CA PRO A 45 -1.04 8.93 21.06
C PRO A 45 -2.17 8.81 22.09
N GLY A 46 -2.74 7.61 22.24
CA GLY A 46 -3.86 7.42 23.15
C GLY A 46 -4.39 5.98 23.23
N PRO A 47 -5.49 5.73 23.98
CA PRO A 47 -6.03 4.39 24.19
C PRO A 47 -6.40 3.69 22.87
N TRP A 48 -6.78 4.45 21.85
CA TRP A 48 -7.11 3.98 20.51
C TRP A 48 -5.93 3.34 19.76
N ASP A 49 -4.68 3.54 20.20
CA ASP A 49 -3.51 2.88 19.62
C ASP A 49 -3.55 1.35 19.81
N GLU A 50 -4.44 0.83 20.66
CA GLU A 50 -4.77 -0.61 20.77
C GLU A 50 -5.29 -1.20 19.44
N TYR A 51 -5.97 -0.39 18.62
CA TYR A 51 -6.60 -0.84 17.37
C TYR A 51 -5.65 -0.84 16.17
N ILE A 52 -4.48 -0.18 16.27
CA ILE A 52 -3.51 -0.11 15.17
C ILE A 52 -2.98 -1.52 14.87
N GLN A 53 -3.27 -2.02 13.66
CA GLN A 53 -2.87 -3.36 13.20
C GLN A 53 -1.42 -3.42 12.67
N ALA A 54 -0.78 -2.26 12.47
CA ALA A 54 0.57 -2.18 11.94
C ALA A 54 1.63 -2.83 12.86
N PRO A 55 2.56 -3.63 12.32
CA PRO A 55 3.54 -4.38 13.11
C PRO A 55 4.52 -3.44 13.83
N ALA A 56 4.72 -3.65 15.13
CA ALA A 56 5.65 -2.87 15.93
C ALA A 56 7.12 -3.03 15.51
N ASN A 57 7.48 -4.17 14.92
CA ASN A 57 8.78 -4.40 14.28
C ASN A 57 8.58 -4.86 12.83
N LYS A 58 8.93 -4.00 11.86
CA LYS A 58 8.84 -4.34 10.43
C LYS A 58 9.81 -5.44 10.01
N THR A 59 11.01 -5.53 10.59
CA THR A 59 12.09 -6.38 10.05
C THR A 59 12.01 -7.84 10.49
N HIS A 60 11.18 -8.14 11.49
CA HIS A 60 11.12 -9.47 12.10
C HIS A 60 9.71 -9.79 12.64
N ILE A 61 8.77 -10.03 11.74
CA ILE A 61 7.40 -10.46 12.08
C ILE A 61 7.34 -11.99 12.11
N ARG A 62 7.15 -12.59 13.28
CA ARG A 62 7.00 -14.06 13.45
C ARG A 62 5.52 -14.49 13.36
N PRO A 63 5.22 -15.72 12.90
CA PRO A 63 3.87 -16.26 12.91
C PRO A 63 3.32 -16.41 14.33
N LYS A 64 2.01 -16.24 14.50
CA LYS A 64 1.34 -16.24 15.81
C LYS A 64 0.81 -17.62 16.20
N GLY A 65 0.39 -18.42 15.22
CA GLY A 65 -0.11 -19.77 15.43
C GLY A 65 0.18 -20.72 14.27
N VAL A 66 -0.06 -22.00 14.53
CA VAL A 66 -0.10 -23.05 13.49
C VAL A 66 -1.57 -23.34 13.16
N LYS A 67 -1.92 -23.19 11.89
CA LYS A 67 -3.25 -23.46 11.32
C LYS A 67 -3.44 -24.93 10.94
N LEU A 68 -2.37 -25.59 10.49
CA LEU A 68 -2.33 -27.02 10.13
C LEU A 68 -0.91 -27.56 10.29
N THR A 69 -0.80 -28.82 10.73
CA THR A 69 0.41 -29.65 10.59
C THR A 69 -0.02 -31.00 10.01
N GLU A 70 0.69 -31.47 8.98
CA GLU A 70 0.42 -32.76 8.32
C GLU A 70 1.74 -33.39 7.84
N GLY A 71 1.77 -34.72 7.67
CA GLY A 71 2.95 -35.45 7.23
C GLY A 71 4.08 -35.50 8.27
N ASN A 72 5.33 -35.56 7.80
CA ASN A 72 6.51 -35.70 8.65
C ASN A 72 6.98 -34.34 9.20
N VAL A 73 6.45 -33.95 10.36
CA VAL A 73 6.79 -32.69 11.04
C VAL A 73 6.94 -32.88 12.55
N GLU A 74 8.00 -32.30 13.12
CA GLU A 74 8.24 -32.20 14.56
C GLU A 74 8.34 -30.72 15.01
N ASN A 75 7.75 -30.41 16.17
CA ASN A 75 7.80 -29.10 16.85
C ASN A 75 7.53 -27.85 15.98
N ALA A 76 6.43 -27.84 15.21
CA ALA A 76 5.98 -26.66 14.44
C ALA A 76 5.83 -25.37 15.29
N SER A 77 5.63 -25.50 16.61
CA SER A 77 5.60 -24.41 17.59
C SER A 77 6.94 -23.69 17.81
N ALA A 78 8.09 -24.28 17.43
CA ALA A 78 9.42 -23.72 17.67
C ALA A 78 9.59 -22.29 17.14
N VAL A 79 9.05 -22.04 15.94
CA VAL A 79 9.27 -20.79 15.19
C VAL A 79 8.20 -19.72 15.44
N LEU A 80 7.16 -20.02 16.23
CA LEU A 80 6.11 -19.05 16.57
C LEU A 80 6.64 -17.90 17.43
N ASP A 81 5.97 -16.75 17.37
CA ASP A 81 6.24 -15.61 18.22
C ASP A 81 6.08 -15.95 19.71
N GLY A 82 6.92 -15.35 20.56
CA GLY A 82 6.93 -15.60 22.01
C GLY A 82 7.48 -16.96 22.47
N THR A 83 7.79 -17.89 21.55
CA THR A 83 8.43 -19.18 21.91
C THR A 83 9.80 -18.96 22.55
N ARG A 84 10.01 -19.53 23.74
CA ARG A 84 11.23 -19.33 24.56
C ARG A 84 12.25 -20.46 24.48
N ASP A 85 11.88 -21.61 23.91
CA ASP A 85 12.80 -22.72 23.70
C ASP A 85 13.06 -22.90 22.20
N THR A 86 14.17 -22.32 21.74
CA THR A 86 14.66 -22.43 20.37
C THR A 86 15.67 -23.58 20.20
N LYS A 87 15.87 -24.44 21.21
CA LYS A 87 16.85 -25.53 21.16
C LYS A 87 16.35 -26.76 20.40
N SER A 88 15.04 -26.98 20.40
CA SER A 88 14.36 -27.92 19.52
C SER A 88 13.71 -27.14 18.38
N GLY A 89 14.42 -27.01 17.26
CA GLY A 89 13.87 -26.40 16.05
C GLY A 89 12.65 -27.17 15.50
N LEU A 90 11.94 -26.55 14.58
CA LEU A 90 10.94 -27.19 13.73
C LEU A 90 11.67 -28.09 12.73
N THR A 91 11.41 -29.40 12.76
CA THR A 91 11.95 -30.34 11.78
C THR A 91 10.86 -30.73 10.77
N LEU A 92 11.16 -30.65 9.48
CA LEU A 92 10.35 -31.22 8.41
C LEU A 92 11.14 -32.32 7.70
N GLY A 93 10.52 -33.48 7.52
CA GLY A 93 10.97 -34.52 6.59
C GLY A 93 10.08 -34.58 5.34
N PRO A 94 10.26 -35.58 4.47
CA PRO A 94 9.50 -35.69 3.22
C PRO A 94 8.00 -35.79 3.48
N GLY A 95 7.22 -35.04 2.70
CA GLY A 95 5.78 -34.90 2.87
C GLY A 95 5.33 -34.01 4.03
N GLY A 96 6.25 -33.46 4.83
CA GLY A 96 5.94 -32.56 5.94
C GLY A 96 5.33 -31.23 5.48
N ILE A 97 4.22 -30.85 6.09
CA ILE A 97 3.42 -29.64 5.81
C ILE A 97 3.19 -28.88 7.12
N VAL A 98 3.45 -27.57 7.12
CA VAL A 98 2.98 -26.65 8.16
C VAL A 98 2.35 -25.42 7.52
N ILE A 99 1.13 -25.10 7.95
CA ILE A 99 0.48 -23.82 7.59
C ILE A 99 0.48 -22.94 8.84
N PHE A 100 1.12 -21.78 8.73
CA PHE A 100 1.19 -20.77 9.77
C PHE A 100 0.10 -19.72 9.60
N ASP A 101 -0.33 -19.14 10.72
CA ASP A 101 -1.23 -17.99 10.79
C ASP A 101 -0.49 -16.82 11.46
N PHE A 102 -0.43 -15.67 10.79
CA PHE A 102 0.10 -14.42 11.34
C PHE A 102 -0.96 -13.60 12.09
N GLU A 103 -2.20 -14.10 12.20
CA GLU A 103 -3.42 -13.48 12.73
C GLU A 103 -3.92 -12.23 11.98
N GLN A 104 -3.02 -11.52 11.31
CA GLN A 104 -3.24 -10.31 10.54
C GLN A 104 -2.64 -10.48 9.13
N ASN A 105 -3.24 -9.83 8.12
CA ASN A 105 -2.59 -9.72 6.81
C ASN A 105 -1.28 -8.93 6.96
N ILE A 106 -0.20 -9.38 6.32
CA ILE A 106 1.12 -8.72 6.29
C ILE A 106 1.66 -8.68 4.86
N GLY A 107 2.60 -7.79 4.58
CA GLY A 107 3.23 -7.66 3.26
C GLY A 107 4.75 -7.60 3.35
N GLY A 108 5.44 -8.62 2.82
CA GLY A 108 6.90 -8.72 2.90
C GLY A 108 7.49 -10.07 2.49
N ARG A 109 8.80 -10.22 2.68
CA ARG A 109 9.58 -11.41 2.29
C ARG A 109 9.79 -12.36 3.46
N VAL A 110 9.52 -13.64 3.22
CA VAL A 110 9.76 -14.71 4.20
C VAL A 110 11.25 -14.97 4.36
N CYS A 111 11.68 -15.21 5.60
CA CYS A 111 13.03 -15.57 5.98
C CYS A 111 13.02 -16.71 7.00
N PHE A 112 14.07 -17.53 6.97
CA PHE A 112 14.27 -18.72 7.77
C PHE A 112 15.69 -18.72 8.34
N GLU A 113 15.85 -19.19 9.58
CA GLU A 113 17.17 -19.61 10.09
C GLU A 113 17.22 -21.13 10.08
N VAL A 114 18.10 -21.67 9.23
CA VAL A 114 18.19 -23.11 8.95
C VAL A 114 19.35 -23.70 9.76
N ALA A 115 19.04 -24.45 10.82
CA ALA A 115 20.04 -25.08 11.67
C ALA A 115 20.74 -26.25 10.96
N SER A 116 19.99 -27.02 10.17
CA SER A 116 20.52 -28.07 9.30
C SER A 116 19.62 -28.32 8.09
N VAL A 117 20.23 -28.59 6.94
CA VAL A 117 19.54 -29.03 5.74
C VAL A 117 20.44 -29.91 4.88
N VAL A 118 19.87 -30.92 4.23
CA VAL A 118 20.56 -31.76 3.23
C VAL A 118 20.77 -30.96 1.94
N ASN A 119 21.92 -31.12 1.28
CA ASN A 119 22.20 -30.41 0.02
C ASN A 119 21.10 -30.65 -1.03
N ASN A 120 20.81 -29.62 -1.83
CA ASN A 120 19.76 -29.61 -2.86
C ASN A 120 18.31 -29.77 -2.34
N THR A 121 18.08 -29.62 -1.03
CA THR A 121 16.73 -29.55 -0.45
C THR A 121 16.11 -28.17 -0.65
N PHE A 122 14.78 -28.14 -0.76
CA PHE A 122 13.99 -26.95 -1.05
C PHE A 122 12.62 -27.08 -0.36
N LEU A 123 12.01 -25.95 0.01
CA LEU A 123 10.63 -25.89 0.51
C LEU A 123 9.72 -25.36 -0.60
N ALA A 124 8.54 -25.95 -0.75
CA ALA A 124 7.43 -25.34 -1.47
C ALA A 124 6.74 -24.34 -0.55
N LEU A 125 6.62 -23.09 -1.00
CA LEU A 125 5.98 -21.99 -0.28
C LEU A 125 4.72 -21.52 -1.01
N THR A 126 3.59 -21.52 -0.30
CA THR A 126 2.29 -21.03 -0.79
C THR A 126 1.65 -20.12 0.25
N TYR A 127 0.78 -19.20 -0.19
CA TYR A 127 0.35 -18.06 0.60
C TYR A 127 -1.15 -17.83 0.45
N SER A 128 -1.80 -17.25 1.45
CA SER A 128 -3.22 -16.86 1.36
C SER A 128 -3.54 -15.69 2.29
N GLU A 129 -4.44 -14.80 1.86
CA GLU A 129 -5.08 -13.81 2.75
C GLU A 129 -6.23 -14.42 3.56
N SER A 130 -6.89 -15.43 2.98
CA SER A 130 -8.15 -15.99 3.49
C SER A 130 -7.95 -17.34 4.20
N PRO A 131 -8.62 -17.58 5.34
CA PRO A 131 -8.62 -18.89 5.99
C PRO A 131 -9.28 -19.99 5.14
N THR A 132 -10.06 -19.64 4.12
CA THR A 132 -10.67 -20.58 3.16
C THR A 132 -9.63 -21.17 2.20
N TYR A 133 -8.63 -20.37 1.81
CA TYR A 133 -7.56 -20.77 0.88
C TYR A 133 -6.22 -21.02 1.59
N ALA A 134 -6.22 -21.05 2.93
CA ALA A 134 -5.09 -21.45 3.78
C ALA A 134 -4.85 -22.98 3.67
N THR A 135 -4.36 -23.40 2.50
CA THR A 135 -4.12 -24.78 2.07
C THR A 135 -2.68 -24.92 1.58
N VAL A 136 -2.25 -26.14 1.21
CA VAL A 136 -0.96 -26.37 0.54
C VAL A 136 -0.82 -25.67 -0.81
N ASP A 137 -1.93 -25.23 -1.41
CA ASP A 137 -1.96 -24.59 -2.73
C ASP A 137 -2.13 -23.05 -2.67
N GLY A 138 -2.48 -22.50 -1.50
CA GLY A 138 -2.68 -21.05 -1.31
C GLY A 138 -3.88 -20.45 -2.05
N ASP A 139 -3.84 -19.13 -2.29
CA ASP A 139 -4.73 -18.38 -3.19
C ASP A 139 -3.96 -17.85 -4.42
N ALA A 140 -4.69 -17.29 -5.39
CA ALA A 140 -4.11 -16.84 -6.68
C ALA A 140 -3.75 -15.35 -6.75
N THR A 141 -2.74 -15.01 -7.56
CA THR A 141 -2.52 -13.66 -8.14
C THR A 141 -3.16 -13.49 -9.53
N ASN A 142 -4.16 -14.30 -9.90
CA ASN A 142 -4.95 -14.10 -11.12
C ASN A 142 -6.43 -14.49 -10.93
N ASN A 143 -7.26 -14.19 -11.93
CA ASN A 143 -8.70 -14.53 -11.95
C ASN A 143 -9.01 -15.75 -12.87
N GLN A 144 -7.99 -16.41 -13.43
CA GLN A 144 -8.13 -17.56 -14.33
C GLN A 144 -8.17 -18.90 -13.57
N LYS A 145 -7.46 -19.00 -12.44
CA LYS A 145 -7.38 -20.19 -11.59
C LYS A 145 -7.54 -19.83 -10.10
N PRO A 146 -7.93 -20.79 -9.25
CA PRO A 146 -8.15 -20.55 -7.82
C PRO A 146 -6.85 -20.50 -6.99
N THR A 147 -5.73 -20.98 -7.53
CA THR A 147 -4.47 -21.22 -6.80
C THR A 147 -3.27 -20.87 -7.67
N ASP A 148 -2.24 -20.29 -7.07
CA ASP A 148 -0.94 -20.06 -7.69
C ASP A 148 -0.09 -21.33 -7.86
N LEU A 149 1.00 -21.21 -8.62
CA LEU A 149 2.12 -22.15 -8.53
C LEU A 149 2.89 -21.97 -7.20
N PRO A 150 3.29 -23.07 -6.53
CA PRO A 150 4.15 -22.99 -5.34
C PRO A 150 5.54 -22.43 -5.68
N LEU A 151 6.04 -21.52 -4.85
CA LEU A 151 7.42 -21.05 -4.96
C LEU A 151 8.36 -22.09 -4.34
N TYR A 152 9.23 -22.67 -5.15
CA TYR A 152 10.21 -23.64 -4.66
C TYR A 152 11.50 -22.93 -4.26
N PHE A 153 11.69 -22.83 -2.95
CA PHE A 153 12.75 -22.07 -2.30
C PHE A 153 13.88 -23.00 -1.82
N GLY A 154 15.03 -22.97 -2.51
CA GLY A 154 16.21 -23.76 -2.16
C GLY A 154 16.88 -23.29 -0.87
N LEU A 155 17.35 -24.24 -0.05
CA LEU A 155 17.91 -23.96 1.28
C LEU A 155 19.41 -24.28 1.38
N ARG A 156 20.07 -23.56 2.30
CA ARG A 156 21.40 -23.83 2.86
C ARG A 156 21.34 -23.66 4.38
N ASN A 157 22.37 -24.07 5.14
CA ASN A 157 22.45 -23.72 6.56
C ASN A 157 22.58 -22.19 6.76
N GLY A 158 22.10 -21.70 7.91
CA GLY A 158 22.10 -20.28 8.28
C GLY A 158 20.88 -19.49 7.79
N THR A 159 21.02 -18.17 7.67
CA THR A 159 19.93 -17.29 7.22
C THR A 159 19.63 -17.46 5.72
N ASN A 160 18.36 -17.70 5.42
CA ASN A 160 17.80 -17.80 4.07
C ASN A 160 16.58 -16.87 3.96
N CYS A 161 16.53 -16.00 2.96
CA CYS A 161 15.36 -15.15 2.69
C CYS A 161 14.91 -15.31 1.23
N VAL A 162 13.61 -15.24 1.00
CA VAL A 162 13.00 -15.21 -0.33
C VAL A 162 13.54 -14.00 -1.11
N GLY A 163 13.90 -14.22 -2.38
CA GLY A 163 14.58 -13.24 -3.23
C GLY A 163 13.75 -11.99 -3.56
N ASN A 164 14.39 -10.96 -4.09
CA ASN A 164 13.73 -9.68 -4.35
C ASN A 164 12.54 -9.78 -5.30
N ASP A 165 12.65 -10.58 -6.37
CA ASP A 165 11.56 -10.78 -7.33
C ASP A 165 10.31 -11.45 -6.71
N PHE A 166 10.53 -12.34 -5.74
CA PHE A 166 9.55 -13.31 -5.25
C PHE A 166 8.78 -12.81 -4.03
N ILE A 167 8.47 -11.51 -3.96
CA ILE A 167 7.51 -11.01 -2.98
C ILE A 167 6.08 -11.32 -3.45
N ARG A 168 5.32 -12.00 -2.58
CA ARG A 168 3.94 -12.43 -2.87
C ARG A 168 2.86 -11.36 -2.63
N GLY A 169 3.26 -10.22 -2.08
CA GLY A 169 2.37 -9.15 -1.65
C GLY A 169 1.74 -9.42 -0.27
N GLY A 170 0.45 -9.09 -0.14
CA GLY A 170 -0.34 -9.30 1.08
C GLY A 170 -0.75 -10.76 1.30
N TYR A 171 -0.57 -11.26 2.53
CA TYR A 171 -1.05 -12.57 2.99
C TYR A 171 -1.16 -12.62 4.52
N ARG A 172 -2.01 -13.50 5.05
CA ARG A 172 -2.12 -13.82 6.49
C ARG A 172 -1.60 -15.24 6.81
N PHE A 173 -1.67 -16.13 5.84
CA PHE A 173 -1.28 -17.53 5.97
C PHE A 173 -0.08 -17.84 5.08
N LEU A 174 0.87 -18.59 5.63
CA LEU A 174 2.02 -19.14 4.93
C LEU A 174 2.02 -20.66 5.10
N SER A 175 1.84 -21.37 4.00
CA SER A 175 2.07 -22.80 3.89
C SER A 175 3.52 -23.04 3.51
N ILE A 176 4.24 -23.82 4.33
CA ILE A 176 5.54 -24.39 3.98
C ILE A 176 5.40 -25.91 3.88
N ARG A 177 6.05 -26.49 2.87
CA ARG A 177 6.00 -27.94 2.63
C ARG A 177 7.33 -28.45 2.10
N LEU A 178 7.76 -29.60 2.59
CA LEU A 178 8.84 -30.39 1.99
C LEU A 178 8.20 -31.51 1.15
N PRO A 179 8.25 -31.47 -0.20
CA PRO A 179 7.55 -32.45 -1.04
C PRO A 179 8.07 -33.89 -0.88
N ASN A 180 7.26 -34.86 -1.32
CA ASN A 180 7.65 -36.28 -1.35
C ASN A 180 8.46 -36.62 -2.60
N ASP A 181 8.08 -36.06 -3.76
CA ASP A 181 8.84 -36.16 -5.01
C ASP A 181 9.21 -34.74 -5.51
N PRO A 182 10.48 -34.51 -5.90
CA PRO A 182 10.91 -33.37 -6.72
C PRO A 182 10.01 -32.96 -7.90
N LYS A 183 9.17 -33.89 -8.41
CA LYS A 183 8.37 -33.79 -9.63
C LYS A 183 6.86 -33.62 -9.41
N GLU A 184 6.37 -33.48 -8.18
CA GLU A 184 4.91 -33.35 -7.94
C GLU A 184 4.28 -32.31 -8.89
N ASP A 185 3.31 -32.74 -9.71
CA ASP A 185 3.11 -32.36 -11.13
C ASP A 185 2.76 -30.89 -11.47
N LYS A 186 2.84 -29.95 -10.54
CA LYS A 186 2.43 -28.54 -10.76
C LYS A 186 3.44 -27.68 -11.53
N GLY A 187 4.56 -28.23 -11.96
CA GLY A 187 5.66 -27.46 -12.55
C GLY A 187 6.51 -26.75 -11.50
N PHE A 188 7.74 -26.37 -11.84
CA PHE A 188 8.76 -25.92 -10.89
C PHE A 188 9.32 -24.56 -11.31
N TRP A 189 9.36 -23.58 -10.41
CA TRP A 189 10.04 -22.30 -10.65
C TRP A 189 11.19 -22.11 -9.66
N ASP A 190 12.41 -22.08 -10.18
CA ASP A 190 13.62 -22.01 -9.39
C ASP A 190 14.07 -20.57 -9.14
N THR A 191 14.12 -20.18 -7.86
CA THR A 191 14.64 -18.88 -7.44
C THR A 191 16.10 -18.61 -7.82
N SER A 192 16.89 -19.65 -8.09
CA SER A 192 18.34 -19.57 -8.32
C SER A 192 18.75 -19.52 -9.80
N SER A 193 17.94 -20.07 -10.71
CA SER A 193 18.23 -20.11 -12.15
C SER A 193 17.25 -19.31 -13.01
N ARG A 194 16.03 -19.02 -12.50
CA ARG A 194 14.89 -18.53 -13.29
C ARG A 194 14.50 -19.47 -14.44
N GLU A 195 14.85 -20.76 -14.33
CA GLU A 195 14.47 -21.83 -15.27
C GLU A 195 13.55 -22.86 -14.59
N LEU A 196 12.85 -23.65 -15.41
CA LEU A 196 12.03 -24.77 -14.96
C LEU A 196 12.92 -26.00 -14.71
N VAL A 197 13.69 -26.00 -13.62
CA VAL A 197 14.76 -26.99 -13.34
C VAL A 197 14.19 -28.39 -13.01
N ALA A 198 13.84 -29.11 -14.07
CA ALA A 198 13.29 -30.47 -14.05
C ALA A 198 14.30 -31.58 -13.68
N ASP A 199 15.55 -31.24 -13.33
CA ASP A 199 16.56 -32.20 -12.92
C ASP A 199 16.33 -32.72 -11.49
N ALA A 200 15.37 -33.63 -11.38
CA ALA A 200 15.06 -34.36 -10.15
C ALA A 200 16.19 -35.30 -9.68
N SER A 201 17.20 -35.60 -10.52
CA SER A 201 18.24 -36.60 -10.20
C SER A 201 19.22 -36.16 -9.12
N LYS A 202 19.20 -34.88 -8.75
CA LYS A 202 20.09 -34.25 -7.76
C LYS A 202 19.48 -34.11 -6.37
N ARG A 203 18.21 -34.48 -6.16
CA ARG A 203 17.47 -34.18 -4.93
C ARG A 203 17.31 -35.45 -4.08
N ASP A 204 17.47 -35.32 -2.77
CA ASP A 204 17.47 -36.46 -1.83
C ASP A 204 16.03 -36.88 -1.45
N SER A 205 15.78 -38.19 -1.37
CA SER A 205 14.49 -38.75 -0.95
C SER A 205 14.31 -38.79 0.57
N ASP A 206 15.41 -38.80 1.33
CA ASP A 206 15.40 -38.76 2.80
C ASP A 206 15.67 -37.33 3.33
N ALA A 207 15.47 -36.33 2.46
CA ALA A 207 15.73 -34.92 2.75
C ALA A 207 15.03 -34.45 4.04
N THR A 208 15.80 -33.82 4.92
CA THR A 208 15.32 -33.27 6.20
C THR A 208 15.80 -31.83 6.36
N VAL A 209 14.92 -30.97 6.88
CA VAL A 209 15.17 -29.55 7.16
C VAL A 209 14.90 -29.29 8.63
N SER A 210 15.81 -28.61 9.34
CA SER A 210 15.57 -28.09 10.70
C SER A 210 15.66 -26.56 10.72
N LEU A 211 14.59 -25.93 11.22
CA LEU A 211 14.38 -24.48 11.26
C LEU A 211 14.35 -24.01 12.73
N THR A 212 15.21 -23.07 13.10
CA THR A 212 15.16 -22.44 14.43
C THR A 212 14.30 -21.17 14.45
N GLU A 213 14.17 -20.49 13.32
CA GLU A 213 13.40 -19.24 13.18
C GLU A 213 12.66 -19.18 11.84
N LEU A 214 11.50 -18.52 11.86
CA LEU A 214 10.69 -18.16 10.69
C LEU A 214 10.12 -16.76 10.91
N TRP A 215 10.48 -15.80 10.06
CA TRP A 215 9.98 -14.43 10.14
C TRP A 215 9.71 -13.85 8.76
N VAL A 216 9.01 -12.71 8.74
CA VAL A 216 8.79 -11.89 7.56
C VAL A 216 9.45 -10.53 7.76
N ASN A 217 10.22 -10.10 6.77
CA ASN A 217 10.73 -8.74 6.65
C ASN A 217 9.74 -7.91 5.81
N CYS A 218 9.04 -6.98 6.46
CA CYS A 218 7.93 -6.22 5.88
C CYS A 218 8.41 -5.07 4.99
N THR A 219 7.99 -5.09 3.72
CA THR A 219 8.39 -4.11 2.69
C THR A 219 7.28 -3.08 2.38
N ALA A 220 6.02 -3.41 2.72
CA ALA A 220 4.89 -2.49 2.60
C ALA A 220 5.12 -1.21 3.42
N PHE A 221 4.41 -0.13 3.08
CA PHE A 221 4.51 1.20 3.71
C PHE A 221 5.98 1.64 3.94
N PRO A 222 6.84 1.66 2.90
CA PRO A 222 8.28 1.95 3.04
C PRO A 222 8.58 3.42 3.38
N SER A 223 7.62 4.30 3.12
CA SER A 223 7.55 5.72 3.52
C SER A 223 7.47 5.92 5.05
N ASN A 224 6.89 4.98 5.79
CA ASN A 224 6.67 5.11 7.24
C ASN A 224 7.88 4.61 8.05
N PRO A 225 8.63 5.49 8.77
CA PRO A 225 9.77 5.07 9.59
C PRO A 225 9.32 4.32 10.86
N ASN A 226 8.18 4.72 11.44
CA ASN A 226 7.42 3.94 12.40
C ASN A 226 6.02 3.73 11.82
N PRO A 227 5.58 2.49 11.54
CA PRO A 227 4.30 2.26 10.90
C PRO A 227 3.11 2.39 11.86
N ARG A 228 3.36 2.48 13.18
CA ARG A 228 2.35 2.78 14.21
C ARG A 228 2.27 4.28 14.56
N ALA A 229 3.15 5.12 13.99
CA ALA A 229 3.11 6.57 14.16
C ALA A 229 2.05 7.19 13.23
N TYR A 230 0.79 7.03 13.59
CA TYR A 230 -0.32 7.63 12.84
C TYR A 230 -0.37 9.16 13.07
N THR A 231 -0.81 9.90 12.06
CA THR A 231 -0.95 11.37 12.07
C THR A 231 -2.34 11.82 12.47
N GLY A 232 -3.35 10.96 12.29
CA GLY A 232 -4.71 11.16 12.78
C GLY A 232 -5.22 9.90 13.50
N TYR A 233 -6.31 10.06 14.24
CA TYR A 233 -6.90 8.99 15.05
C TYR A 233 -8.42 8.99 14.91
N PHE A 234 -9.04 7.87 15.26
CA PHE A 234 -10.47 7.76 15.47
C PHE A 234 -10.74 7.06 16.80
N SER A 235 -11.79 7.51 17.50
CA SER A 235 -12.30 6.88 18.71
C SER A 235 -13.79 7.14 18.82
N SER A 236 -14.54 6.13 19.27
CA SER A 236 -15.98 6.20 19.51
C SER A 236 -16.40 5.20 20.59
N SER A 237 -17.63 5.33 21.07
CA SER A 237 -18.26 4.35 21.97
C SER A 237 -18.51 2.98 21.32
N SER A 238 -18.31 2.84 20.01
CA SER A 238 -18.46 1.57 19.29
C SER A 238 -17.10 0.95 18.96
N ASN A 239 -16.72 -0.08 19.72
CA ASN A 239 -15.54 -0.91 19.43
C ASN A 239 -15.52 -1.44 17.98
N VAL A 240 -16.69 -1.67 17.37
CA VAL A 240 -16.79 -2.10 15.96
C VAL A 240 -16.38 -0.98 15.02
N LEU A 241 -16.87 0.26 15.21
CA LEU A 241 -16.47 1.40 14.36
C LEU A 241 -14.98 1.71 14.52
N ASN A 242 -14.46 1.64 15.74
CA ASN A 242 -13.04 1.81 16.02
C ASN A 242 -12.23 0.78 15.20
N ARG A 243 -12.54 -0.52 15.35
CA ARG A 243 -11.85 -1.60 14.61
C ARG A 243 -11.97 -1.47 13.09
N VAL A 244 -13.11 -1.01 12.56
CA VAL A 244 -13.30 -0.77 11.12
C VAL A 244 -12.38 0.36 10.63
N TRP A 245 -12.26 1.46 11.37
CA TRP A 245 -11.40 2.59 10.97
C TRP A 245 -9.92 2.19 10.89
N TYR A 246 -9.38 1.54 11.94
CA TYR A 246 -7.98 1.11 11.93
C TYR A 246 -7.70 -0.05 10.96
N ALA A 247 -8.69 -0.90 10.68
CA ALA A 247 -8.59 -1.88 9.59
C ALA A 247 -8.52 -1.19 8.21
N GLY A 248 -9.34 -0.15 7.98
CA GLY A 248 -9.28 0.65 6.75
C GLY A 248 -7.91 1.32 6.57
N ALA A 249 -7.42 2.02 7.59
CA ALA A 249 -6.10 2.63 7.60
C ALA A 249 -4.97 1.60 7.34
N TYR A 250 -5.07 0.40 7.92
CA TYR A 250 -4.06 -0.64 7.74
C TYR A 250 -4.10 -1.31 6.35
N THR A 251 -5.29 -1.48 5.75
CA THR A 251 -5.42 -1.88 4.34
C THR A 251 -4.70 -0.89 3.42
N LEU A 252 -4.87 0.42 3.66
CA LEU A 252 -4.21 1.47 2.88
C LEU A 252 -2.69 1.47 3.04
N GLN A 253 -2.18 1.21 4.25
CA GLN A 253 -0.75 0.97 4.48
C GLN A 253 -0.26 -0.26 3.69
N LEU A 254 -0.96 -1.39 3.76
CA LEU A 254 -0.57 -2.61 3.04
C LEU A 254 -0.59 -2.46 1.51
N SER A 255 -1.52 -1.67 0.97
CA SER A 255 -1.57 -1.27 -0.45
C SER A 255 -0.53 -0.19 -0.83
N THR A 256 0.31 0.27 0.10
CA THR A 256 1.49 1.09 -0.21
C THR A 256 2.74 0.22 -0.30
N ILE A 257 3.47 0.30 -1.40
CA ILE A 257 4.58 -0.63 -1.72
C ILE A 257 5.87 0.09 -2.13
N VAL A 258 6.98 -0.66 -2.15
CA VAL A 258 8.21 -0.24 -2.82
C VAL A 258 7.97 -0.30 -4.35
N PRO A 259 8.26 0.75 -5.15
CA PRO A 259 7.84 0.79 -6.55
C PRO A 259 8.45 -0.26 -7.49
N ILE A 260 9.58 -0.88 -7.13
CA ILE A 260 10.17 -2.02 -7.86
C ILE A 260 9.54 -3.38 -7.49
N GLU A 261 8.53 -3.38 -6.62
CA GLU A 261 7.85 -4.59 -6.12
C GLU A 261 6.40 -4.69 -6.66
N GLY A 262 6.07 -4.03 -7.77
CA GLY A 262 4.71 -3.97 -8.33
C GLY A 262 4.44 -4.99 -9.44
N GLY A 263 3.24 -4.91 -10.00
CA GLY A 263 2.79 -5.67 -11.18
C GLY A 263 2.70 -7.18 -10.94
N ALA A 264 1.68 -7.62 -10.20
CA ALA A 264 1.43 -9.04 -9.92
C ALA A 264 0.75 -9.82 -11.08
N SER A 265 0.23 -9.11 -12.08
CA SER A 265 -0.46 -9.70 -13.26
C SER A 265 0.54 -10.14 -14.35
N ILE A 266 1.24 -11.26 -14.12
CA ILE A 266 2.35 -11.75 -14.96
C ILE A 266 2.02 -11.88 -16.44
N ASP A 267 0.84 -12.41 -16.79
CA ASP A 267 0.37 -12.55 -18.19
C ASP A 267 0.30 -11.20 -18.91
N TYR A 268 -0.04 -10.13 -18.18
CA TYR A 268 -0.07 -8.77 -18.72
C TYR A 268 1.35 -8.16 -18.75
N ASN A 269 2.17 -8.36 -17.70
CA ASN A 269 3.58 -7.93 -17.70
C ASN A 269 4.31 -8.44 -18.96
N ALA A 270 4.07 -9.69 -19.35
CA ALA A 270 4.70 -10.36 -20.49
C ALA A 270 4.44 -9.69 -21.86
N ILE A 271 3.38 -8.89 -21.98
CA ILE A 271 3.09 -8.08 -23.17
C ILE A 271 4.09 -6.92 -23.30
N VAL A 272 4.59 -6.42 -22.16
CA VAL A 272 5.40 -5.20 -22.03
C VAL A 272 6.89 -5.50 -21.87
N ASP A 273 7.25 -6.47 -21.03
CA ASP A 273 8.64 -6.86 -20.75
C ASP A 273 9.14 -8.08 -21.56
N GLY A 274 8.23 -8.79 -22.23
CA GLY A 274 8.54 -9.98 -23.03
C GLY A 274 8.92 -11.23 -22.22
N ASN A 275 8.59 -11.28 -20.92
CA ASN A 275 8.92 -12.41 -20.06
C ASN A 275 8.30 -13.74 -20.55
N LYS A 276 8.82 -14.84 -19.99
CA LYS A 276 8.55 -16.22 -20.43
C LYS A 276 8.06 -17.10 -19.27
N SER A 277 7.59 -16.50 -18.18
CA SER A 277 7.22 -17.25 -16.99
C SER A 277 5.95 -18.07 -17.23
N PRO A 278 5.77 -19.22 -16.52
CA PRO A 278 4.58 -20.05 -16.67
C PRO A 278 3.29 -19.30 -16.32
N VAL A 279 2.17 -19.69 -16.92
CA VAL A 279 0.84 -19.29 -16.46
C VAL A 279 0.68 -19.72 -14.99
N ASP A 280 0.04 -18.88 -14.18
CA ASP A 280 -0.10 -19.01 -12.71
C ASP A 280 1.21 -18.96 -11.91
N SER A 281 2.35 -18.69 -12.56
CA SER A 281 3.51 -18.17 -11.82
C SER A 281 3.20 -16.77 -11.32
N TRP A 282 3.80 -16.43 -10.18
CA TRP A 282 3.67 -15.13 -9.55
C TRP A 282 5.05 -14.63 -9.15
N TYR A 283 5.19 -13.32 -9.24
CA TYR A 283 6.27 -12.51 -8.72
C TYR A 283 5.76 -11.07 -8.75
N SER A 284 6.50 -10.14 -8.14
CA SER A 284 6.17 -8.72 -8.27
C SER A 284 7.47 -7.96 -8.26
N ASN A 285 8.02 -7.78 -9.46
CA ASN A 285 9.28 -7.09 -9.73
C ASN A 285 9.14 -6.02 -10.83
N PHE A 286 7.92 -5.74 -11.28
CA PHE A 286 7.69 -4.68 -12.25
C PHE A 286 7.87 -3.32 -11.56
N THR A 287 8.56 -2.40 -12.23
CA THR A 287 8.79 -1.05 -11.70
C THR A 287 7.63 -0.15 -12.10
N ILE A 288 6.75 0.16 -11.15
CA ILE A 288 5.48 0.88 -11.39
C ILE A 288 5.55 2.39 -11.08
N SER A 289 6.65 2.86 -10.49
CA SER A 289 6.91 4.29 -10.26
C SER A 289 8.40 4.57 -10.10
N ASN A 290 8.80 5.80 -10.40
CA ASN A 290 10.15 6.32 -10.15
C ASN A 290 10.33 6.87 -8.72
N GLY A 291 9.28 6.82 -7.88
CA GLY A 291 9.34 7.25 -6.48
C GLY A 291 10.07 6.27 -5.55
N THR A 292 10.06 6.57 -4.26
CA THR A 292 10.57 5.68 -3.18
C THR A 292 9.49 4.80 -2.56
N SER A 293 8.23 5.21 -2.70
CA SER A 293 7.01 4.56 -2.21
C SER A 293 5.88 4.85 -3.20
N VAL A 294 4.86 4.00 -3.28
CA VAL A 294 3.71 4.25 -4.16
C VAL A 294 2.46 3.58 -3.61
N THR A 295 1.31 4.26 -3.69
CA THR A 295 0.01 3.68 -3.37
C THR A 295 -0.54 2.90 -4.56
N THR A 296 -1.13 1.73 -4.30
CA THR A 296 -1.69 0.81 -5.29
C THR A 296 -3.13 0.43 -4.93
N ASP A 297 -3.80 -0.29 -5.82
CA ASP A 297 -5.08 -0.93 -5.54
C ASP A 297 -5.00 -1.89 -4.34
N GLY A 298 -4.12 -2.88 -4.42
CA GLY A 298 -4.16 -4.05 -3.55
C GLY A 298 -2.78 -4.52 -3.14
N ALA A 299 -2.61 -4.75 -1.85
CA ALA A 299 -1.38 -5.29 -1.26
C ALA A 299 -0.91 -6.60 -1.93
N LYS A 300 -1.84 -7.44 -2.38
CA LYS A 300 -1.56 -8.75 -3.00
C LYS A 300 -1.52 -8.71 -4.53
N ARG A 301 -2.58 -8.16 -5.14
CA ARG A 301 -2.84 -8.08 -6.58
C ARG A 301 -3.76 -6.86 -6.79
N ASP A 302 -3.65 -6.10 -7.88
CA ASP A 302 -2.64 -6.17 -8.94
C ASP A 302 -1.30 -5.54 -8.57
N ARG A 303 -1.23 -4.82 -7.44
CA ARG A 303 -0.04 -4.06 -7.01
C ARG A 303 0.35 -3.05 -8.08
N MET A 304 -0.64 -2.27 -8.52
CA MET A 304 -0.53 -1.28 -9.61
C MET A 304 -1.24 0.02 -9.23
N VAL A 305 -0.87 1.14 -9.87
CA VAL A 305 -1.51 2.44 -9.65
C VAL A 305 -2.85 2.50 -10.38
N TRP A 306 -3.95 2.29 -9.67
CA TRP A 306 -5.30 2.45 -10.21
C TRP A 306 -5.93 3.77 -9.74
N PRO A 307 -6.22 4.74 -10.65
CA PRO A 307 -6.69 6.06 -10.23
C PRO A 307 -8.10 6.07 -9.62
N GLY A 308 -8.99 5.15 -10.02
CA GLY A 308 -10.31 4.96 -9.40
C GLY A 308 -10.17 4.70 -7.91
N ASP A 309 -9.50 3.61 -7.57
CA ASP A 309 -9.18 3.15 -6.21
C ASP A 309 -8.43 4.23 -5.42
N MET A 310 -7.40 4.84 -6.02
CA MET A 310 -6.65 5.95 -5.41
C MET A 310 -7.57 7.13 -5.05
N SER A 311 -8.50 7.52 -5.91
CA SER A 311 -9.39 8.67 -5.65
C SER A 311 -10.27 8.48 -4.40
N ILE A 312 -10.64 7.22 -4.09
CA ILE A 312 -11.39 6.82 -2.88
C ILE A 312 -10.46 6.64 -1.67
N ALA A 313 -9.24 6.15 -1.91
CA ALA A 313 -8.22 5.92 -0.88
C ALA A 313 -7.69 7.22 -0.25
N VAL A 314 -7.38 8.25 -1.04
CA VAL A 314 -6.63 9.45 -0.60
C VAL A 314 -7.26 10.16 0.62
N PRO A 315 -8.58 10.43 0.70
CA PRO A 315 -9.18 11.01 1.89
C PRO A 315 -8.96 10.17 3.17
N SER A 316 -9.01 8.84 3.04
CA SER A 316 -8.80 7.91 4.15
C SER A 316 -7.33 7.80 4.56
N ILE A 317 -6.39 7.91 3.60
CA ILE A 317 -4.96 8.04 3.89
C ILE A 317 -4.71 9.34 4.66
N ALA A 318 -5.26 10.46 4.19
CA ALA A 318 -5.04 11.79 4.76
C ALA A 318 -5.43 11.88 6.25
N VAL A 319 -6.59 11.33 6.63
CA VAL A 319 -7.05 11.38 8.03
C VAL A 319 -6.42 10.34 8.96
N SER A 320 -5.55 9.44 8.45
CA SER A 320 -4.96 8.35 9.25
C SER A 320 -3.43 8.37 9.32
N THR A 321 -2.76 8.13 8.20
CA THR A 321 -1.29 8.05 8.11
C THR A 321 -0.66 9.22 7.38
N LEU A 322 -1.48 10.00 6.65
CA LEU A 322 -1.11 11.15 5.83
C LEU A 322 0.04 10.85 4.85
N ASP A 323 0.16 9.62 4.34
CA ASP A 323 1.20 9.23 3.37
C ASP A 323 0.95 9.82 1.96
N MET A 324 1.05 11.14 1.87
CA MET A 324 0.84 11.91 0.64
C MET A 324 2.03 11.80 -0.31
N VAL A 325 3.22 11.39 0.14
CA VAL A 325 4.35 11.09 -0.76
C VAL A 325 4.06 9.86 -1.64
N SER A 326 3.47 8.80 -1.09
CA SER A 326 3.03 7.63 -1.89
C SER A 326 1.89 7.95 -2.86
N VAL A 327 1.01 8.89 -2.50
CA VAL A 327 -0.04 9.43 -3.39
C VAL A 327 0.56 10.27 -4.51
N ARG A 328 1.52 11.16 -4.19
CA ARG A 328 2.18 11.99 -5.19
C ARG A 328 2.96 11.14 -6.20
N ASN A 329 3.68 10.13 -5.75
CA ASN A 329 4.44 9.23 -6.62
C ASN A 329 3.52 8.42 -7.57
N ALA A 330 2.28 8.13 -7.16
CA ALA A 330 1.27 7.53 -8.02
C ALA A 330 0.73 8.51 -9.08
N LEU A 331 0.49 9.77 -8.71
CA LEU A 331 0.11 10.83 -9.65
C LEU A 331 1.26 11.19 -10.63
N ASP A 332 2.49 11.33 -10.13
CA ASP A 332 3.71 11.53 -10.93
C ASP A 332 3.87 10.39 -11.96
N THR A 333 3.57 9.14 -11.58
CA THR A 333 3.49 7.98 -12.49
C THR A 333 2.41 8.16 -13.58
N LEU A 334 1.16 8.48 -13.22
CA LEU A 334 0.07 8.58 -14.19
C LEU A 334 0.30 9.74 -15.17
N PHE A 335 0.85 10.87 -14.72
CA PHE A 335 1.29 11.95 -15.61
C PHE A 335 2.50 11.56 -16.45
N ALA A 336 3.47 10.78 -15.95
CA ALA A 336 4.57 10.28 -16.79
C ALA A 336 4.08 9.44 -17.98
N HIS A 337 2.91 8.80 -17.86
CA HIS A 337 2.26 7.99 -18.90
C HIS A 337 1.12 8.70 -19.66
N GLN A 338 0.96 10.03 -19.51
CA GLN A 338 0.00 10.80 -20.31
C GLN A 338 0.33 10.73 -21.81
N TYR A 339 -0.66 10.42 -22.63
CA TYR A 339 -0.51 10.23 -24.07
C TYR A 339 -0.46 11.56 -24.85
N GLY A 340 -0.07 11.49 -26.13
CA GLY A 340 0.13 12.65 -27.01
C GLY A 340 -1.15 13.40 -27.42
N ASP A 341 -2.33 12.81 -27.20
CA ASP A 341 -3.63 13.49 -27.34
C ASP A 341 -4.07 14.21 -26.04
N GLY A 342 -3.26 14.09 -24.98
CA GLY A 342 -3.52 14.64 -23.66
C GLY A 342 -4.18 13.68 -22.67
N SER A 343 -4.64 12.50 -23.12
CA SER A 343 -5.36 11.56 -22.26
C SER A 343 -4.44 10.84 -21.28
N LEU A 344 -4.93 10.61 -20.06
CA LEU A 344 -4.25 9.87 -19.00
C LEU A 344 -4.63 8.38 -19.09
N PRO A 345 -3.74 7.46 -18.69
CA PRO A 345 -3.97 6.02 -18.88
C PRO A 345 -5.05 5.48 -17.93
N TYR A 346 -5.61 4.31 -18.30
CA TYR A 346 -6.59 3.57 -17.48
C TYR A 346 -6.03 3.22 -16.08
N ALA A 347 -4.77 2.79 -16.02
CA ALA A 347 -4.00 2.53 -14.82
C ALA A 347 -2.50 2.78 -15.13
N GLY A 348 -1.67 2.85 -14.10
CA GLY A 348 -0.23 3.00 -14.24
C GLY A 348 0.48 1.72 -14.71
N PRO A 349 1.79 1.83 -15.04
CA PRO A 349 2.61 0.74 -15.56
C PRO A 349 2.50 -0.54 -14.71
N PRO A 350 2.51 -1.73 -15.34
CA PRO A 350 2.69 -1.95 -16.78
C PRO A 350 1.50 -1.53 -17.67
N MET A 351 0.31 -1.26 -17.12
CA MET A 351 -0.79 -0.67 -17.90
C MET A 351 -0.48 0.77 -18.32
N GLY A 352 -1.12 1.22 -19.40
CA GLY A 352 -0.81 2.52 -19.97
C GLY A 352 0.50 2.56 -20.77
N THR A 353 1.01 1.38 -21.17
CA THR A 353 2.15 1.26 -22.09
C THR A 353 1.72 0.89 -23.51
N ILE A 354 0.52 0.32 -23.69
CA ILE A 354 -0.07 -0.04 -25.00
C ILE A 354 -1.35 0.77 -25.32
N HIS A 355 -1.45 1.96 -24.73
CA HIS A 355 -2.51 2.95 -24.94
C HIS A 355 -3.90 2.57 -24.40
N GLU A 356 -3.97 1.91 -23.24
CA GLU A 356 -5.23 1.75 -22.50
C GLU A 356 -5.77 3.08 -21.97
N PHE A 357 -7.02 3.38 -22.30
CA PHE A 357 -7.74 4.56 -21.86
C PHE A 357 -9.14 4.19 -21.36
N SER A 358 -9.59 4.86 -20.30
CA SER A 358 -10.93 4.73 -19.72
C SER A 358 -11.41 6.13 -19.32
N ASP A 359 -12.61 6.50 -19.76
CA ASP A 359 -13.18 7.82 -19.53
C ASP A 359 -13.34 8.14 -18.03
N THR A 360 -13.82 7.18 -17.25
CA THR A 360 -14.02 7.33 -15.80
C THR A 360 -12.69 7.37 -15.05
N TYR A 361 -11.76 6.44 -15.31
CA TYR A 361 -10.47 6.38 -14.62
C TYR A 361 -9.53 7.56 -14.96
N HIS A 362 -9.59 8.07 -16.19
CA HIS A 362 -8.97 9.34 -16.56
C HIS A 362 -9.44 10.47 -15.64
N MET A 363 -10.76 10.61 -15.46
CA MET A 363 -11.34 11.63 -14.57
C MET A 363 -11.08 11.37 -13.08
N HIS A 364 -11.03 10.12 -12.63
CA HIS A 364 -10.59 9.79 -11.27
C HIS A 364 -9.14 10.22 -11.01
N THR A 365 -8.27 10.25 -12.03
CA THR A 365 -6.92 10.86 -11.90
C THR A 365 -7.02 12.37 -11.64
N LEU A 366 -7.93 13.07 -12.31
CA LEU A 366 -8.17 14.51 -12.13
C LEU A 366 -8.78 14.84 -10.75
N LEU A 367 -9.62 13.94 -10.20
CA LEU A 367 -10.07 14.01 -8.79
C LEU A 367 -8.94 13.69 -7.81
N GLY A 368 -8.06 12.73 -8.16
CA GLY A 368 -6.86 12.39 -7.40
C GLY A 368 -5.93 13.58 -7.22
N VAL A 369 -5.74 14.41 -8.26
CA VAL A 369 -5.02 15.68 -8.19
C VAL A 369 -5.65 16.64 -7.18
N TYR A 370 -6.98 16.82 -7.21
CA TYR A 370 -7.66 17.70 -6.26
C TYR A 370 -7.49 17.19 -4.82
N ASN A 371 -7.75 15.90 -4.57
CA ASN A 371 -7.62 15.31 -3.24
C ASN A 371 -6.17 15.41 -2.73
N TYR A 372 -5.18 15.10 -3.57
CA TYR A 372 -3.76 15.23 -3.20
C TYR A 372 -3.41 16.66 -2.80
N VAL A 373 -3.78 17.67 -3.59
CA VAL A 373 -3.49 19.09 -3.27
C VAL A 373 -4.23 19.53 -2.01
N LEU A 374 -5.49 19.15 -1.85
CA LEU A 374 -6.32 19.50 -0.68
C LEU A 374 -5.69 19.02 0.63
N TYR A 375 -5.14 17.80 0.66
CA TYR A 375 -4.61 17.19 1.88
C TYR A 375 -3.09 17.36 2.08
N SER A 376 -2.33 17.69 1.03
CA SER A 376 -0.88 17.93 1.13
C SER A 376 -0.48 19.41 1.17
N GLY A 377 -1.31 20.30 0.61
CA GLY A 377 -0.95 21.70 0.40
C GLY A 377 0.17 21.93 -0.64
N ASP A 378 0.56 20.93 -1.45
CA ASP A 378 1.66 21.08 -2.43
C ASP A 378 1.23 21.87 -3.68
N LEU A 379 1.09 23.19 -3.48
CA LEU A 379 0.85 24.15 -4.54
C LEU A 379 2.08 24.37 -5.45
N LYS A 380 3.23 23.76 -5.18
CA LYS A 380 4.34 23.75 -6.15
C LYS A 380 4.12 22.66 -7.17
N TRP A 381 3.88 21.42 -6.71
CA TRP A 381 3.60 20.27 -7.55
C TRP A 381 2.40 20.51 -8.48
N LEU A 382 1.33 21.15 -7.97
CA LEU A 382 0.18 21.55 -8.78
C LEU A 382 0.58 22.50 -9.91
N ARG A 383 1.40 23.52 -9.63
CA ARG A 383 1.85 24.49 -10.64
C ARG A 383 2.78 23.84 -11.68
N ASP A 384 3.67 22.94 -11.25
CA ASP A 384 4.54 22.18 -12.13
C ASP A 384 3.75 21.27 -13.11
N HIS A 385 2.55 20.82 -12.72
CA HIS A 385 1.68 19.93 -13.50
C HIS A 385 0.51 20.62 -14.21
N TRP A 386 0.28 21.93 -13.99
CA TRP A 386 -0.99 22.57 -14.35
C TRP A 386 -1.32 22.52 -15.85
N ASP A 387 -0.36 22.81 -16.72
CA ASP A 387 -0.57 22.76 -18.18
C ASP A 387 -0.96 21.34 -18.65
N ARG A 388 -0.39 20.32 -18.01
CA ARG A 388 -0.69 18.90 -18.27
C ARG A 388 -2.07 18.50 -17.78
N TYR A 389 -2.47 19.01 -16.61
CA TYR A 389 -3.79 18.84 -16.02
C TYR A 389 -4.88 19.48 -16.90
N ILE A 390 -4.66 20.70 -17.38
CA ILE A 390 -5.59 21.39 -18.29
C ILE A 390 -5.73 20.65 -19.62
N VAL A 391 -4.63 20.18 -20.20
CA VAL A 391 -4.66 19.34 -21.41
C VAL A 391 -5.46 18.05 -21.18
N ALA A 392 -5.29 17.36 -20.06
CA ALA A 392 -6.09 16.19 -19.71
C ALA A 392 -7.57 16.51 -19.47
N LEU A 393 -7.87 17.60 -18.76
CA LEU A 393 -9.24 18.07 -18.50
C LEU A 393 -10.00 18.34 -19.81
N HIS A 394 -9.33 18.91 -20.81
CA HIS A 394 -9.93 19.14 -22.13
C HIS A 394 -10.37 17.86 -22.84
N VAL A 395 -9.75 16.70 -22.59
CA VAL A 395 -10.16 15.41 -23.18
C VAL A 395 -11.58 15.02 -22.76
N SER A 396 -11.92 15.19 -21.48
CA SER A 396 -13.27 14.88 -20.98
C SER A 396 -14.29 15.95 -21.35
N ILE A 397 -13.90 17.24 -21.35
CA ILE A 397 -14.76 18.34 -21.80
C ILE A 397 -15.15 18.17 -23.28
N ALA A 398 -14.22 17.75 -24.14
CA ALA A 398 -14.46 17.55 -25.57
C ALA A 398 -15.42 16.38 -25.89
N LYS A 399 -15.84 15.60 -24.88
CA LYS A 399 -16.83 14.52 -24.99
C LYS A 399 -18.22 14.92 -24.50
N VAL A 400 -18.45 16.19 -24.17
CA VAL A 400 -19.79 16.74 -23.93
C VAL A 400 -20.34 17.26 -25.26
N ASP A 401 -21.49 16.73 -25.69
CA ASP A 401 -22.15 17.08 -26.96
C ASP A 401 -23.35 18.02 -26.76
N GLU A 402 -24.19 18.20 -27.80
CA GLU A 402 -25.36 19.09 -27.76
C GLU A 402 -26.41 18.71 -26.70
N THR A 403 -26.35 17.52 -26.10
CA THR A 403 -27.21 17.13 -24.97
C THR A 403 -26.77 17.76 -23.64
N GLY A 404 -25.53 18.24 -23.55
CA GLY A 404 -24.90 18.66 -22.29
C GLY A 404 -24.46 17.49 -21.38
N LEU A 405 -24.53 16.24 -21.87
CA LEU A 405 -24.07 15.03 -21.17
C LEU A 405 -22.73 14.55 -21.74
N MET A 406 -21.95 13.82 -20.94
CA MET A 406 -20.71 13.21 -21.41
C MET A 406 -21.01 11.92 -22.19
N HIS A 407 -20.55 11.85 -23.44
CA HIS A 407 -20.59 10.66 -24.27
C HIS A 407 -19.30 9.83 -24.08
N VAL A 408 -19.36 8.79 -23.25
CA VAL A 408 -18.27 7.84 -23.00
C VAL A 408 -17.93 7.09 -24.30
N THR A 409 -16.65 7.04 -24.64
CA THR A 409 -16.15 6.40 -25.87
C THR A 409 -15.37 5.11 -25.60
N SER A 410 -14.81 4.94 -24.40
CA SER A 410 -14.15 3.70 -24.00
C SER A 410 -15.14 2.67 -23.46
N SER A 411 -14.89 1.40 -23.74
CA SER A 411 -15.56 0.26 -23.09
C SER A 411 -14.81 -0.25 -21.85
N ALA A 412 -13.62 0.30 -21.56
CA ALA A 412 -12.81 -0.10 -20.41
C ALA A 412 -13.33 0.56 -19.12
N ASP A 413 -13.97 -0.23 -18.26
CA ASP A 413 -14.29 0.14 -16.89
C ASP A 413 -14.33 -1.13 -16.02
N TRP A 414 -13.72 -1.11 -14.83
CA TRP A 414 -13.51 -2.31 -14.02
C TRP A 414 -14.82 -2.79 -13.39
N LEU A 415 -15.21 -4.03 -13.72
CA LEU A 415 -16.45 -4.69 -13.28
C LEU A 415 -17.76 -3.94 -13.60
N ARG A 416 -17.72 -2.84 -14.38
CA ARG A 416 -18.88 -2.06 -14.84
C ARG A 416 -19.13 -2.29 -16.35
N PRO A 417 -19.87 -3.34 -16.75
CA PRO A 417 -20.18 -3.58 -18.16
C PRO A 417 -21.21 -2.55 -18.68
N GLY A 418 -21.03 -2.11 -19.93
CA GLY A 418 -22.03 -1.27 -20.63
C GLY A 418 -21.88 0.24 -20.43
N MET A 419 -20.71 0.73 -20.00
CA MET A 419 -20.50 2.15 -19.66
C MET A 419 -20.49 3.16 -20.82
N GLY A 420 -20.52 2.72 -22.09
CA GLY A 420 -20.43 3.60 -23.26
C GLY A 420 -21.67 4.45 -23.55
N GLY A 421 -21.52 5.51 -24.36
CA GLY A 421 -22.59 6.44 -24.72
C GLY A 421 -22.83 7.50 -23.64
N HIS A 422 -24.02 8.13 -23.64
CA HIS A 422 -24.40 9.10 -22.60
C HIS A 422 -24.54 8.43 -21.24
N ASN A 423 -23.52 8.58 -20.40
CA ASN A 423 -23.42 7.87 -19.14
C ASN A 423 -23.60 8.82 -17.94
N VAL A 424 -24.51 8.46 -17.03
CA VAL A 424 -24.85 9.27 -15.85
C VAL A 424 -23.73 9.34 -14.81
N GLU A 425 -22.99 8.25 -14.60
CA GLU A 425 -21.85 8.19 -13.69
C GLU A 425 -20.69 9.02 -14.24
N ALA A 426 -20.32 8.83 -15.51
CA ALA A 426 -19.27 9.63 -16.15
C ALA A 426 -19.63 11.12 -16.19
N THR A 427 -20.87 11.48 -16.51
CA THR A 427 -21.33 12.88 -16.48
C THR A 427 -21.28 13.48 -15.08
N ALA A 428 -21.64 12.72 -14.03
CA ALA A 428 -21.56 13.16 -12.64
C ALA A 428 -20.10 13.33 -12.16
N ILE A 429 -19.21 12.42 -12.55
CA ILE A 429 -17.77 12.54 -12.29
C ILE A 429 -17.19 13.78 -12.99
N LEU A 430 -17.53 14.02 -14.27
CA LEU A 430 -17.07 15.20 -15.01
C LEU A 430 -17.56 16.50 -14.37
N TYR A 431 -18.81 16.54 -13.89
CA TYR A 431 -19.36 17.70 -13.19
C TYR A 431 -18.58 18.03 -11.90
N ASP A 432 -18.19 17.03 -11.10
CA ASP A 432 -17.38 17.30 -9.91
C ASP A 432 -15.92 17.62 -10.26
N VAL A 433 -15.32 16.95 -11.25
CA VAL A 433 -14.00 17.31 -11.80
C VAL A 433 -13.98 18.78 -12.21
N LEU A 434 -14.99 19.27 -12.94
CA LEU A 434 -15.07 20.68 -13.37
C LEU A 434 -15.13 21.65 -12.18
N LYS A 435 -15.91 21.34 -11.14
CA LYS A 435 -15.93 22.13 -9.89
C LYS A 435 -14.56 22.13 -9.23
N LYS A 436 -13.91 20.96 -9.13
CA LYS A 436 -12.59 20.81 -8.50
C LYS A 436 -11.46 21.44 -9.30
N SER A 437 -11.55 21.49 -10.63
CA SER A 437 -10.66 22.27 -11.47
C SER A 437 -10.77 23.78 -11.20
N ILE A 438 -11.98 24.30 -10.94
CA ILE A 438 -12.19 25.71 -10.58
C ILE A 438 -11.58 26.01 -9.19
N GLU A 439 -11.72 25.11 -8.22
CA GLU A 439 -11.10 25.24 -6.90
C GLU A 439 -9.56 25.22 -6.99
N LEU A 440 -8.98 24.29 -7.77
CA LEU A 440 -7.53 24.24 -8.04
C LEU A 440 -7.00 25.51 -8.72
N ALA A 441 -7.73 26.05 -9.70
CA ALA A 441 -7.36 27.30 -10.36
C ALA A 441 -7.31 28.50 -9.39
N GLN A 442 -8.19 28.52 -8.37
CA GLN A 442 -8.14 29.51 -7.31
C GLN A 442 -6.91 29.34 -6.41
N PHE A 443 -6.55 28.10 -6.03
CA PHE A 443 -5.35 27.83 -5.23
C PHE A 443 -4.04 28.22 -5.93
N ILE A 444 -3.98 28.10 -7.26
CA ILE A 444 -2.82 28.57 -8.05
C ILE A 444 -2.73 30.10 -8.02
N SER A 445 -3.88 30.77 -8.21
CA SER A 445 -4.02 32.21 -8.40
C SER A 445 -3.83 33.03 -7.11
N ASP A 446 -4.26 32.50 -5.96
CA ASP A 446 -4.11 33.17 -4.67
C ASP A 446 -2.80 32.75 -3.98
N HIS A 447 -1.79 33.63 -4.04
CA HIS A 447 -0.48 33.43 -3.42
C HIS A 447 -0.50 33.29 -1.88
N ARG A 448 -1.65 33.44 -1.20
CA ARG A 448 -1.80 33.29 0.26
C ARG A 448 -2.62 32.06 0.68
N ALA A 449 -3.44 31.51 -0.21
CA ALA A 449 -4.43 30.49 0.16
C ALA A 449 -3.87 29.13 0.61
N GLY A 450 -2.59 28.84 0.35
CA GLY A 450 -2.03 27.48 0.43
C GLY A 450 -1.83 26.89 1.82
N VAL A 451 -1.91 27.68 2.90
CA VAL A 451 -1.84 27.15 4.28
C VAL A 451 -2.96 27.72 5.15
N GLU A 452 -3.04 29.05 5.35
CA GLU A 452 -4.03 29.71 6.24
C GLU A 452 -5.51 29.42 5.92
N ARG A 453 -5.81 28.82 4.76
CA ARG A 453 -7.17 28.45 4.33
C ARG A 453 -7.47 26.96 4.41
N LEU A 454 -6.45 26.11 4.52
CA LEU A 454 -6.55 24.67 4.76
C LEU A 454 -6.36 24.37 6.25
N ASP A 455 -5.39 25.05 6.88
CA ASP A 455 -5.21 25.18 8.33
C ASP A 455 -6.17 26.25 8.88
N CYS A 456 -7.47 26.00 8.74
CA CYS A 456 -8.52 26.92 9.19
C CYS A 456 -9.28 26.32 10.38
N PRO A 457 -9.14 26.89 11.60
CA PRO A 457 -9.78 26.36 12.83
C PRO A 457 -11.31 26.45 12.85
N HIS A 458 -11.94 26.98 11.79
CA HIS A 458 -13.39 27.02 11.60
C HIS A 458 -13.86 26.43 10.26
N ALA A 459 -12.98 25.77 9.49
CA ALA A 459 -13.34 25.15 8.20
C ALA A 459 -12.59 23.84 7.87
N GLY A 460 -11.59 23.42 8.66
CA GLY A 460 -11.02 22.08 8.58
C GLY A 460 -12.04 21.00 8.98
N LEU A 461 -11.83 19.76 8.51
CA LEU A 461 -12.77 18.62 8.64
C LEU A 461 -13.02 18.12 10.09
N PHE A 462 -12.46 18.81 11.09
CA PHE A 462 -12.54 18.50 12.51
C PHE A 462 -12.66 19.77 13.38
N ALA A 463 -13.02 20.92 12.79
CA ALA A 463 -13.13 22.21 13.49
C ALA A 463 -14.20 22.22 14.61
N ASP A 464 -15.11 21.26 14.58
CA ASP A 464 -16.20 20.99 15.50
C ASP A 464 -15.85 20.00 16.63
N ASN A 465 -14.59 19.54 16.72
CA ASN A 465 -14.10 18.66 17.80
C ASN A 465 -13.32 19.40 18.92
N ILE A 466 -13.37 20.73 18.97
CA ILE A 466 -12.86 21.50 20.12
C ILE A 466 -14.01 21.68 21.12
N GLU A 467 -14.01 20.90 22.20
CA GLU A 467 -14.85 21.16 23.37
C GLU A 467 -14.25 22.31 24.21
N ASP A 468 -15.10 23.24 24.68
CA ASP A 468 -14.77 24.37 25.58
C ASP A 468 -14.57 23.95 27.06
#